data_AF-A0A396JGG6-F1
#
_entry.id   AF-A0A396JGG6-F1
#
_cell.length_a   1.000
_cell.length_b   1.000
_cell.length_c   1.000
_cell.angle_alpha   90.00
_cell.angle_beta   90.00
_cell.angle_gamma   90.00
#
_symmetry.space_group_name_H-M   'P 1'
#
loop_
_entity.id
_entity.type
_entity.pdbx_description
1 polymer ?
#
loop_
_entity_poly.entity_id
_entity_poly.type
_entity_poly.pdbx_seq_one_letter_code
_entity_poly.pdbx_strand_id
1 'polypeptide(L)'
;MKFLHSICFLCLCISIFPSFSSSAILFQGFKWASSEKEGGWWNFLKTKVPDIADAGVEYVWLPPPSNSHDDGPQGYLPKRLYDLDTSKYGNKQELKSLVAAFREQGVKSISDIVINHRTAERLDNNGLSIFEGGTPDNRLDWDVSYICGNDVQFKGTGNNDTGDDWGGAPDVDHTNPKVQQELSDWMNWLKTDVGFVG
;
A
#
# COMPACT_ATOMS: atom_id res chain seq x y z
N MET A 1 2.30 -77.24 -5.45
CA MET A 1 1.68 -76.08 -6.13
C MET A 1 0.39 -75.66 -5.42
N LYS A 2 0.46 -74.71 -4.48
CA LYS A 2 -0.65 -73.81 -4.12
C LYS A 2 -0.01 -72.48 -3.67
N PHE A 3 -0.35 -71.42 -4.38
CA PHE A 3 0.34 -70.12 -4.39
C PHE A 3 -0.01 -69.31 -3.14
N LEU A 4 1.03 -68.81 -2.47
CA LEU A 4 0.98 -67.85 -1.37
C LEU A 4 0.53 -66.48 -1.95
N HIS A 5 -0.62 -65.96 -1.56
CA HIS A 5 -1.00 -64.56 -1.84
C HIS A 5 -1.13 -63.82 -0.51
N SER A 6 -0.01 -63.21 -0.12
CA SER A 6 0.05 -62.22 0.95
C SER A 6 -0.54 -60.92 0.43
N ILE A 7 -1.77 -60.60 0.84
CA ILE A 7 -2.37 -59.29 0.59
C ILE A 7 -2.08 -58.44 1.83
N CYS A 8 -1.03 -57.65 1.72
CA CYS A 8 -0.72 -56.57 2.63
C CYS A 8 -1.84 -55.54 2.53
N PHE A 9 -2.78 -55.57 3.49
CA PHE A 9 -3.74 -54.48 3.70
C PHE A 9 -2.98 -53.27 4.26
N LEU A 10 -2.31 -52.54 3.37
CA LEU A 10 -1.84 -51.19 3.68
C LEU A 10 -3.11 -50.33 3.71
N CYS A 11 -3.66 -50.10 4.90
CA CYS A 11 -4.67 -49.08 5.14
C CYS A 11 -4.09 -47.72 4.71
N LEU A 12 -4.31 -47.38 3.44
CA LEU A 12 -4.16 -46.03 2.94
C LEU A 12 -5.34 -45.23 3.50
N CYS A 13 -5.26 -44.87 4.78
CA CYS A 13 -6.07 -43.81 5.35
C CYS A 13 -5.57 -42.51 4.71
N ILE A 14 -6.04 -42.23 3.49
CA ILE A 14 -6.07 -40.86 2.99
C ILE A 14 -7.06 -40.16 3.91
N SER A 15 -6.53 -39.58 4.99
CA SER A 15 -7.25 -38.58 5.75
C SER A 15 -7.46 -37.41 4.79
N ILE A 16 -8.56 -37.45 4.04
CA ILE A 16 -9.14 -36.26 3.44
C ILE A 16 -9.64 -35.45 4.63
N PHE A 17 -8.70 -34.80 5.33
CA PHE A 17 -9.07 -33.69 6.17
C PHE A 17 -9.69 -32.69 5.18
N PRO A 18 -10.96 -32.30 5.36
CA PRO A 18 -11.46 -31.16 4.61
C PRO A 18 -10.45 -30.04 4.82
N SER A 19 -10.09 -29.31 3.76
CA SER A 19 -9.38 -28.06 3.92
C SER A 19 -10.24 -27.23 4.87
N PHE A 20 -9.84 -27.16 6.15
CA PHE A 20 -10.43 -26.22 7.07
C PHE A 20 -10.21 -24.87 6.42
N SER A 21 -11.28 -24.26 5.93
CA SER A 21 -11.25 -22.85 5.59
C SER A 21 -11.06 -22.13 6.92
N SER A 22 -9.80 -21.91 7.29
CA SER A 22 -9.46 -20.98 8.35
C SER A 22 -9.87 -19.62 7.83
N SER A 23 -10.71 -18.89 8.56
CA SER A 23 -10.99 -17.49 8.26
C SER A 23 -9.67 -16.72 8.31
N ALA A 24 -9.31 -16.04 7.23
CA ALA A 24 -8.14 -15.18 7.21
C ALA A 24 -8.32 -14.05 8.24
N ILE A 25 -7.31 -13.83 9.09
CA ILE A 25 -7.31 -12.76 10.08
C ILE A 25 -6.50 -11.58 9.51
N LEU A 26 -7.15 -10.42 9.40
CA LEU A 26 -6.54 -9.15 9.06
C LEU A 26 -6.25 -8.34 10.33
N PHE A 27 -5.06 -7.77 10.42
CA PHE A 27 -4.64 -6.87 11.50
C PHE A 27 -4.31 -5.49 10.94
N GLN A 28 -4.98 -4.45 11.43
CA GLN A 28 -4.56 -3.08 11.15
C GLN A 28 -3.29 -2.77 11.97
N GLY A 29 -2.15 -2.69 11.28
CA GLY A 29 -0.82 -2.57 11.87
C GLY A 29 -0.46 -1.15 12.33
N PHE A 30 -1.45 -0.27 12.54
CA PHE A 30 -1.23 1.12 12.93
C PHE A 30 -2.45 1.72 13.63
N LYS A 31 -2.24 2.90 14.19
CA LYS A 31 -3.27 3.81 14.69
C LYS A 31 -2.94 5.23 14.26
N TRP A 32 -3.83 6.18 14.52
CA TRP A 32 -3.63 7.58 14.11
C TRP A 32 -2.30 8.18 14.57
N ALA A 33 -1.94 7.97 15.84
CA ALA A 33 -0.68 8.47 16.43
C ALA A 33 0.57 7.65 16.04
N SER A 34 0.48 6.69 15.13
CA SER A 34 1.63 5.86 14.72
C SER A 34 2.73 6.69 14.04
N SER A 35 2.39 7.76 13.34
CA SER A 35 3.35 8.69 12.70
C SER A 35 4.19 9.49 13.70
N GLU A 36 3.79 9.51 14.98
CA GLU A 36 4.48 10.23 16.06
C GLU A 36 5.47 9.33 16.82
N LYS A 37 5.61 8.06 16.40
CA LYS A 37 6.43 7.09 17.11
C LYS A 37 7.91 7.45 17.02
N GLU A 38 8.48 7.80 18.17
CA GLU A 38 9.93 7.97 18.30
C GLU A 38 10.67 6.70 17.86
N GLY A 39 11.72 6.87 17.05
CA GLY A 39 12.49 5.79 16.45
C GLY A 39 11.83 5.15 15.21
N GLY A 40 10.68 5.65 14.76
CA GLY A 40 9.97 5.18 13.57
C GLY A 40 8.99 4.03 13.85
N TRP A 41 7.82 4.10 13.19
CA TRP A 41 6.78 3.08 13.31
C TRP A 41 7.21 1.74 12.71
N TRP A 42 7.93 1.74 11.58
CA TRP A 42 8.41 0.50 10.96
C TRP A 42 9.31 -0.30 11.89
N ASN A 43 10.26 0.36 12.54
CA ASN A 43 11.16 -0.26 13.50
C ASN A 43 10.40 -0.78 14.71
N PHE A 44 9.45 -0.01 15.25
CA PHE A 44 8.60 -0.45 16.35
C PHE A 44 7.76 -1.67 15.99
N LEU A 45 7.04 -1.64 14.87
CA LEU A 45 6.15 -2.72 14.46
C LEU A 45 6.93 -3.99 14.14
N LYS A 46 8.16 -3.87 13.63
CA LYS A 46 9.06 -5.01 13.41
C LYS A 46 9.32 -5.80 14.70
N THR A 47 9.37 -5.13 15.87
CA THR A 47 9.50 -5.81 17.17
C THR A 47 8.25 -6.59 17.59
N LYS A 48 7.12 -6.38 16.92
CA LYS A 48 5.82 -7.01 17.20
C LYS A 48 5.45 -8.12 16.23
N VAL A 49 6.28 -8.33 15.21
CA VAL A 49 6.06 -9.37 14.20
C VAL A 49 5.84 -10.76 14.82
N PRO A 50 6.64 -11.23 15.81
CA PRO A 50 6.39 -12.54 16.43
C PRO A 50 5.03 -12.62 17.12
N ASP A 51 4.68 -11.63 17.95
CA ASP A 51 3.40 -11.58 18.67
C ASP A 51 2.20 -11.58 17.70
N ILE A 52 2.31 -10.85 16.59
CA ILE A 52 1.28 -10.76 15.55
C ILE A 52 1.11 -12.11 14.83
N ALA A 53 2.23 -12.76 14.49
CA ALA A 53 2.20 -14.06 13.83
C ALA A 53 1.65 -15.17 14.75
N ASP A 54 2.08 -15.20 16.02
CA ASP A 54 1.62 -16.16 17.02
C ASP A 54 0.12 -16.02 17.32
N ALA A 55 -0.45 -14.83 17.11
CA ALA A 55 -1.89 -14.59 17.19
C ALA A 55 -2.70 -15.14 15.99
N GLY A 56 -2.03 -15.73 14.99
CA GLY A 56 -2.66 -16.32 13.81
C GLY A 56 -3.05 -15.30 12.73
N VAL A 57 -2.47 -14.10 12.75
CA VAL A 57 -2.71 -13.09 11.71
C VAL A 57 -2.15 -13.56 10.37
N GLU A 58 -2.96 -13.47 9.31
CA GLU A 58 -2.53 -13.81 7.95
C GLU A 58 -2.16 -12.57 7.14
N TYR A 59 -2.85 -11.45 7.37
CA TYR A 59 -2.62 -10.19 6.68
C TYR A 59 -2.42 -9.05 7.68
N VAL A 60 -1.43 -8.20 7.43
CA VAL A 60 -1.24 -6.93 8.15
C VAL A 60 -1.42 -5.77 7.18
N TRP A 61 -2.34 -4.86 7.51
CA TRP A 61 -2.54 -3.61 6.78
C TRP A 61 -1.62 -2.54 7.36
N LEU A 62 -0.70 -2.05 6.54
CA LEU A 62 0.26 -1.00 6.86
C LEU A 62 -0.26 0.35 6.34
N PRO A 63 0.02 1.47 7.05
CA PRO A 63 -0.44 2.79 6.66
C PRO A 63 0.21 3.27 5.35
N PRO A 64 -0.27 4.39 4.76
CA PRO A 64 0.25 4.89 3.49
C PRO A 64 1.77 5.14 3.59
N PRO A 65 2.60 4.49 2.75
CA PRO A 65 4.05 4.50 2.95
C PRO A 65 4.73 5.69 2.29
N SER A 66 4.05 6.42 1.41
CA SER A 66 4.63 7.49 0.60
C SER A 66 4.83 8.80 1.37
N ASN A 67 5.61 9.69 0.78
CA ASN A 67 5.67 11.10 1.17
C ASN A 67 4.26 11.72 1.20
N SER A 68 4.00 12.48 2.25
CA SER A 68 2.72 13.15 2.49
C SER A 68 2.96 14.60 2.87
N HIS A 69 1.93 15.44 2.70
CA HIS A 69 1.94 16.83 3.16
C HIS A 69 2.21 16.90 4.67
N ASP A 70 2.89 17.96 5.12
CA ASP A 70 3.28 18.09 6.54
C ASP A 70 2.08 18.19 7.49
N ASP A 71 0.95 18.73 7.02
CA ASP A 71 -0.33 18.76 7.76
C ASP A 71 -1.06 17.40 7.78
N GLY A 72 -0.59 16.43 7.01
CA GLY A 72 -1.12 15.06 6.95
C GLY A 72 -0.04 14.02 7.25
N PRO A 73 0.62 14.06 8.43
CA PRO A 73 1.72 13.16 8.76
C PRO A 73 1.30 11.68 8.83
N GLN A 74 -0.01 11.40 8.87
CA GLN A 74 -0.59 10.05 8.84
C GLN A 74 -0.62 9.45 7.43
N GLY A 75 -0.14 10.16 6.41
CA GLY A 75 0.04 9.61 5.06
C GLY A 75 -1.14 9.83 4.10
N TYR A 76 -2.27 10.33 4.58
CA TYR A 76 -3.49 10.51 3.78
C TYR A 76 -3.54 11.82 2.96
N LEU A 77 -2.44 12.59 2.91
CA LEU A 77 -2.27 13.72 1.99
C LEU A 77 -1.07 13.46 1.07
N PRO A 78 -1.09 12.39 0.27
CA PRO A 78 0.09 11.93 -0.45
C PRO A 78 0.56 12.96 -1.47
N LYS A 79 1.89 13.08 -1.61
CA LYS A 79 2.56 13.96 -2.57
C LYS A 79 3.41 13.15 -3.55
N ARG A 80 4.67 12.88 -3.19
CA ARG A 80 5.62 12.12 -4.01
C ARG A 80 5.46 10.62 -3.76
N LEU A 81 4.67 9.95 -4.60
CA LEU A 81 4.26 8.55 -4.34
C LEU A 81 5.44 7.56 -4.32
N TYR A 82 6.50 7.79 -5.08
CA TYR A 82 7.71 6.94 -5.08
C TYR A 82 8.70 7.27 -3.96
N ASP A 83 8.55 8.42 -3.29
CA ASP A 83 9.40 8.82 -2.17
C ASP A 83 8.89 8.17 -0.88
N LEU A 84 9.46 7.03 -0.53
CA LEU A 84 9.17 6.32 0.73
C LEU A 84 10.16 6.70 1.85
N ASP A 85 11.21 7.45 1.55
CA ASP A 85 12.27 7.78 2.50
C ASP A 85 11.87 8.92 3.44
N THR A 86 10.91 9.75 3.01
CA THR A 86 10.42 10.90 3.79
C THR A 86 9.10 10.64 4.52
N SER A 87 8.64 9.38 4.56
CA SER A 87 7.45 8.99 5.33
C SER A 87 7.67 9.18 6.83
N LYS A 88 6.63 9.61 7.55
CA LYS A 88 6.69 9.78 9.01
C LYS A 88 6.72 8.44 9.76
N TYR A 89 6.43 7.33 9.08
CA TYR A 89 6.51 5.99 9.66
C TYR A 89 7.93 5.41 9.68
N GLY A 90 8.85 5.98 8.90
CA GLY A 90 10.22 5.50 8.70
C GLY A 90 10.56 5.41 7.21
N ASN A 91 11.82 5.15 6.89
CA ASN A 91 12.31 5.18 5.51
C ASN A 91 12.02 3.88 4.73
N LYS A 92 12.38 3.88 3.44
CA LYS A 92 12.15 2.76 2.54
C LYS A 92 12.82 1.46 2.98
N GLN A 93 14.05 1.54 3.49
CA GLN A 93 14.81 0.37 3.92
C GLN A 93 14.20 -0.27 5.16
N GLU A 94 13.72 0.55 6.10
CA GLU A 94 13.02 0.10 7.30
C GLU A 94 11.69 -0.58 6.94
N LEU A 95 10.92 0.02 6.02
CA LEU A 95 9.68 -0.59 5.51
C LEU A 95 9.95 -1.95 4.84
N LYS A 96 10.93 -2.04 3.95
CA LYS A 96 11.34 -3.31 3.32
C LYS A 96 11.75 -4.35 4.35
N SER A 97 12.44 -3.92 5.40
CA SER A 97 12.88 -4.78 6.51
C SER A 97 11.71 -5.29 7.35
N LEU A 98 10.67 -4.48 7.55
CA LEU A 98 9.43 -4.87 8.23
C LEU A 98 8.63 -5.87 7.39
N VAL A 99 8.40 -5.57 6.10
CA VAL A 99 7.65 -6.43 5.18
C VAL A 99 8.35 -7.79 5.03
N ALA A 100 9.68 -7.81 4.94
CA ALA A 100 10.45 -9.05 4.93
C ALA A 100 10.26 -9.85 6.22
N ALA A 101 10.29 -9.21 7.40
CA ALA A 101 10.10 -9.89 8.68
C ALA A 101 8.69 -10.51 8.81
N PHE A 102 7.64 -9.80 8.39
CA PHE A 102 6.29 -10.38 8.33
C PHE A 102 6.23 -11.59 7.40
N ARG A 103 6.81 -11.47 6.19
CA ARG A 103 6.85 -12.56 5.21
C ARG A 103 7.58 -13.79 5.74
N GLU A 104 8.68 -13.61 6.46
CA GLU A 104 9.42 -14.71 7.10
C GLU A 104 8.59 -15.47 8.15
N GLN A 105 7.61 -14.81 8.76
CA GLN A 105 6.64 -15.43 9.68
C GLN A 105 5.34 -15.86 8.98
N GLY A 106 5.29 -15.84 7.64
CA GLY A 106 4.10 -16.23 6.88
C GLY A 106 2.96 -15.19 6.87
N VAL A 107 3.19 -13.98 7.40
CA VAL A 107 2.22 -12.88 7.41
C VAL A 107 2.40 -12.03 6.16
N LYS A 108 1.30 -11.76 5.46
CA LYS A 108 1.26 -10.96 4.23
C LYS A 108 1.06 -9.48 4.56
N SER A 109 1.85 -8.58 3.96
CA SER A 109 1.68 -7.13 4.14
C SER A 109 0.80 -6.53 3.03
N ILE A 110 -0.20 -5.74 3.43
CA ILE A 110 -1.09 -4.94 2.57
C ILE A 110 -0.72 -3.47 2.73
N SER A 111 -0.65 -2.72 1.63
CA SER A 111 -0.45 -1.26 1.66
C SER A 111 -1.79 -0.55 1.69
N ASP A 112 -1.89 0.49 2.49
CA ASP A 112 -2.92 1.51 2.28
C ASP A 112 -2.64 2.27 0.96
N ILE A 113 -3.66 2.44 0.12
CA ILE A 113 -3.57 3.04 -1.21
C ILE A 113 -4.46 4.27 -1.27
N VAL A 114 -3.84 5.45 -1.17
CA VAL A 114 -4.52 6.75 -1.22
C VAL A 114 -4.31 7.35 -2.61
N ILE A 115 -5.31 7.22 -3.47
CA ILE A 115 -5.24 7.68 -4.86
C ILE A 115 -6.43 8.54 -5.30
N ASN A 116 -7.45 8.73 -4.44
CA ASN A 116 -8.58 9.62 -4.74
C ASN A 116 -8.09 11.04 -5.02
N HIS A 117 -7.35 11.58 -4.06
CA HIS A 117 -6.75 12.90 -4.09
C HIS A 117 -5.24 12.82 -3.94
N ARG A 118 -4.55 13.88 -4.36
CA ARG A 118 -3.11 14.01 -4.22
C ARG A 118 -2.72 15.46 -4.04
N THR A 119 -1.79 15.73 -3.13
CA THR A 119 -1.28 17.09 -2.92
C THR A 119 -0.18 17.41 -3.93
N ALA A 120 -0.23 18.62 -4.50
CA ALA A 120 0.81 19.11 -5.40
C ALA A 120 2.14 19.33 -4.67
N GLU A 121 3.26 19.21 -5.37
CA GLU A 121 4.57 19.52 -4.80
C GLU A 121 4.72 21.01 -4.53
N ARG A 122 4.26 21.81 -5.49
CA ARG A 122 4.29 23.28 -5.46
C ARG A 122 3.15 23.85 -6.31
N LEU A 123 2.98 25.16 -6.22
CA LEU A 123 2.20 25.93 -7.17
C LEU A 123 3.13 26.64 -8.16
N ASP A 124 2.69 26.83 -9.40
CA ASP A 124 3.36 27.70 -10.36
C ASP A 124 3.07 29.20 -10.09
N ASN A 125 3.60 30.09 -10.93
CA ASN A 125 3.42 31.54 -10.79
C ASN A 125 1.96 32.01 -10.95
N ASN A 126 1.08 31.17 -11.52
CA ASN A 126 -0.34 31.44 -11.69
C ASN A 126 -1.19 30.76 -10.60
N GLY A 127 -0.54 30.13 -9.61
CA GLY A 127 -1.21 29.37 -8.57
C GLY A 127 -1.86 28.09 -9.10
N LEU A 128 -1.26 27.43 -10.09
CA LEU A 128 -1.66 26.12 -10.60
C LEU A 128 -0.81 25.02 -9.96
N SER A 129 -1.45 23.90 -9.65
CA SER A 129 -0.81 22.73 -9.05
C SER A 129 0.22 22.10 -9.98
N ILE A 130 1.43 21.87 -9.46
CA ILE A 130 2.49 21.10 -10.11
C ILE A 130 2.85 19.93 -9.21
N PHE A 131 2.66 18.71 -9.71
CA PHE A 131 2.92 17.48 -8.98
C PHE A 131 4.32 16.94 -9.28
N GLU A 132 4.82 16.07 -8.40
CA GLU A 132 6.11 15.41 -8.52
C GLU A 132 5.97 13.96 -8.05
N GLY A 133 6.47 13.00 -8.83
CA GLY A 133 6.47 11.58 -8.48
C GLY A 133 7.48 11.19 -7.41
N GLY A 134 8.59 11.93 -7.31
CA GLY A 134 9.73 11.61 -6.44
C GLY A 134 10.81 10.79 -7.15
N THR A 135 10.96 10.98 -8.47
CA THR A 135 11.86 10.19 -9.32
C THR A 135 12.47 11.04 -10.43
N PRO A 136 13.69 10.73 -10.92
CA PRO A 136 14.33 11.55 -11.96
C PRO A 136 13.69 11.51 -13.35
N ASP A 137 12.74 10.59 -13.62
CA ASP A 137 12.18 10.30 -14.94
C ASP A 137 10.74 10.77 -15.14
N ASN A 138 10.31 11.76 -14.35
CA ASN A 138 9.03 12.49 -14.46
C ASN A 138 7.75 11.66 -14.40
N ARG A 139 7.80 10.38 -14.00
CA ARG A 139 6.59 9.58 -13.74
C ARG A 139 5.79 10.25 -12.64
N LEU A 140 4.47 10.34 -12.78
CA LEU A 140 3.58 11.01 -11.84
C LEU A 140 3.82 12.52 -11.68
N ASP A 141 4.61 13.14 -12.56
CA ASP A 141 4.74 14.60 -12.67
C ASP A 141 3.60 15.13 -13.52
N TRP A 142 2.56 15.55 -12.82
CA TRP A 142 1.32 16.01 -13.40
C TRP A 142 1.15 17.52 -13.26
N ASP A 143 0.16 18.05 -13.97
CA ASP A 143 -0.35 19.41 -13.84
C ASP A 143 -1.88 19.38 -13.65
N VAL A 144 -2.52 20.55 -13.73
CA VAL A 144 -3.96 20.69 -13.53
C VAL A 144 -4.84 19.93 -14.53
N SER A 145 -4.29 19.45 -15.66
CA SER A 145 -5.03 18.60 -16.60
C SER A 145 -5.25 17.17 -16.12
N TYR A 146 -4.63 16.80 -15.00
CA TYR A 146 -4.80 15.51 -14.33
C TYR A 146 -5.68 15.61 -13.08
N ILE A 147 -6.21 16.80 -12.78
CA ILE A 147 -7.18 17.06 -11.72
C ILE A 147 -8.58 17.05 -12.32
N CYS A 148 -9.56 16.52 -11.58
CA CYS A 148 -10.96 16.50 -11.98
C CYS A 148 -11.47 17.90 -12.38
N GLY A 149 -12.19 18.01 -13.51
CA GLY A 149 -12.62 19.31 -14.07
C GLY A 149 -13.67 20.05 -13.24
N ASN A 150 -14.42 19.33 -12.40
CA ASN A 150 -15.36 19.89 -11.43
C ASN A 150 -14.70 20.26 -10.10
N ASP A 151 -13.41 19.96 -9.91
CA ASP A 151 -12.62 20.43 -8.77
C ASP A 151 -12.11 21.85 -9.04
N VAL A 152 -13.05 22.79 -8.91
CA VAL A 152 -12.83 24.21 -9.21
C VAL A 152 -11.88 24.89 -8.24
N GLN A 153 -11.76 24.39 -7.00
CA GLN A 153 -10.85 24.92 -5.99
C GLN A 153 -9.39 24.74 -6.43
N PHE A 154 -9.08 23.59 -7.03
CA PHE A 154 -7.73 23.27 -7.50
C PHE A 154 -7.54 23.55 -9.00
N LYS A 155 -8.51 24.22 -9.64
CA LYS A 155 -8.49 24.66 -11.04
C LYS A 155 -8.28 23.50 -12.01
N GLY A 156 -8.88 22.35 -11.72
CA GLY A 156 -8.76 21.17 -12.57
C GLY A 156 -9.32 21.39 -13.98
N THR A 157 -8.69 20.77 -14.96
CA THR A 157 -9.09 20.84 -16.38
C THR A 157 -9.25 19.47 -17.03
N GLY A 158 -9.15 18.39 -16.24
CA GLY A 158 -9.46 17.02 -16.66
C GLY A 158 -10.96 16.77 -16.80
N ASN A 159 -11.32 15.50 -16.88
CA ASN A 159 -12.73 15.09 -16.88
C ASN A 159 -13.36 15.30 -15.50
N ASN A 160 -14.69 15.33 -15.44
CA ASN A 160 -15.38 15.39 -14.15
C ASN A 160 -15.11 14.13 -13.33
N ASP A 161 -15.12 14.30 -12.02
CA ASP A 161 -14.96 13.22 -11.07
C ASP A 161 -15.94 12.08 -11.30
N THR A 162 -15.45 10.86 -11.09
CA THR A 162 -16.23 9.63 -11.16
C THR A 162 -16.83 9.23 -9.81
N GLY A 163 -16.41 9.89 -8.72
CA GLY A 163 -16.85 9.68 -7.35
C GLY A 163 -17.16 10.98 -6.61
N ASP A 164 -16.91 10.97 -5.30
CA ASP A 164 -17.15 12.09 -4.39
C ASP A 164 -15.89 12.94 -4.24
N ASP A 165 -16.06 14.27 -4.22
CA ASP A 165 -14.98 15.23 -3.94
C ASP A 165 -14.52 15.14 -2.47
N TRP A 166 -13.20 15.19 -2.24
CA TRP A 166 -12.62 15.27 -0.89
C TRP A 166 -12.48 16.71 -0.38
N GLY A 167 -12.28 17.70 -1.27
CA GLY A 167 -12.23 19.14 -0.97
C GLY A 167 -10.96 19.67 -0.28
N GLY A 168 -10.16 18.84 0.38
CA GLY A 168 -8.93 19.28 1.06
C GLY A 168 -7.64 19.18 0.21
N ALA A 169 -7.69 18.50 -0.93
CA ALA A 169 -6.56 18.29 -1.85
C ALA A 169 -7.14 18.02 -3.26
N PRO A 170 -6.36 18.25 -4.33
CA PRO A 170 -6.80 17.98 -5.69
C PRO A 170 -7.29 16.55 -5.91
N ASP A 171 -8.51 16.39 -6.40
CA ASP A 171 -9.05 15.09 -6.81
C ASP A 171 -8.52 14.70 -8.19
N VAL A 172 -8.08 13.45 -8.32
CA VAL A 172 -7.33 12.96 -9.49
C VAL A 172 -8.31 12.47 -10.56
N ASP A 173 -8.13 12.90 -11.82
CA ASP A 173 -8.92 12.40 -12.96
C ASP A 173 -8.54 10.95 -13.30
N HIS A 174 -9.23 10.00 -12.65
CA HIS A 174 -9.06 8.56 -12.89
C HIS A 174 -9.58 8.08 -14.25
N THR A 175 -10.23 8.93 -15.04
CA THR A 175 -10.59 8.58 -16.43
C THR A 175 -9.43 8.80 -17.40
N ASN A 176 -8.40 9.55 -17.00
CA ASN A 176 -7.22 9.83 -17.81
C ASN A 176 -6.36 8.56 -17.96
N PRO A 177 -6.10 8.07 -19.19
CA PRO A 177 -5.33 6.84 -19.41
C PRO A 177 -3.90 6.87 -18.86
N LYS A 178 -3.27 8.06 -18.84
CA LYS A 178 -1.92 8.20 -18.29
C LYS A 178 -1.93 8.10 -16.76
N VAL A 179 -2.94 8.64 -16.08
CA VAL A 179 -3.15 8.45 -14.63
C VAL A 179 -3.28 6.98 -14.31
N GLN A 180 -4.17 6.27 -15.03
CA GLN A 180 -4.41 4.84 -14.81
C GLN A 180 -3.12 4.03 -14.98
N GLN A 181 -2.35 4.30 -16.04
CA GLN A 181 -1.10 3.62 -16.31
C GLN A 181 -0.06 3.89 -15.22
N GLU A 182 0.23 5.15 -14.91
CA GLU A 182 1.31 5.49 -13.99
C GLU A 182 1.00 5.09 -12.54
N LEU A 183 -0.27 5.17 -12.10
CA LEU A 183 -0.68 4.65 -10.79
C LEU A 183 -0.58 3.12 -10.74
N SER A 184 -0.95 2.43 -11.81
CA SER A 184 -0.77 0.97 -11.91
C SER A 184 0.70 0.58 -11.84
N ASP A 185 1.57 1.32 -12.51
CA ASP A 185 3.02 1.10 -12.47
C ASP A 185 3.58 1.34 -11.06
N TRP A 186 3.12 2.38 -10.37
CA TRP A 186 3.49 2.65 -8.98
C TRP A 186 3.02 1.54 -8.02
N MET A 187 1.78 1.07 -8.13
CA MET A 187 1.28 -0.03 -7.31
C MET A 187 2.04 -1.34 -7.59
N ASN A 188 2.39 -1.62 -8.85
CA ASN A 188 3.23 -2.76 -9.21
C ASN A 188 4.66 -2.62 -8.68
N TRP A 189 5.19 -1.40 -8.63
CA TRP A 189 6.47 -1.10 -8.01
C TRP A 189 6.44 -1.33 -6.49
N LEU A 190 5.37 -0.94 -5.78
CA LEU A 190 5.19 -1.27 -4.36
C LEU A 190 5.23 -2.79 -4.13
N LYS A 191 4.57 -3.56 -4.99
CA LYS A 191 4.59 -5.03 -4.91
C LYS A 191 5.98 -5.62 -5.16
N THR A 192 6.70 -5.13 -6.18
CA THR A 192 7.97 -5.73 -6.62
C THR A 192 9.18 -5.24 -5.82
N ASP A 193 9.24 -3.96 -5.48
CA ASP A 193 10.36 -3.36 -4.77
C ASP A 193 10.21 -3.41 -3.25
N VAL A 194 8.99 -3.24 -2.71
CA VAL A 194 8.75 -3.30 -1.26
C VAL A 194 8.37 -4.71 -0.81
N GLY A 195 7.53 -5.41 -1.60
CA GLY A 195 7.06 -6.77 -1.29
C GLY A 195 5.63 -6.85 -0.76
N PHE A 196 4.84 -5.78 -0.90
CA PHE A 196 3.41 -5.81 -0.63
C PHE A 196 2.68 -6.83 -1.52
N VAL A 197 1.58 -7.41 -1.03
CA VAL A 197 0.80 -8.41 -1.79
C VAL A 197 -0.61 -7.94 -2.14
N GLY A 198 -1.03 -6.81 -1.60
CA GLY A 198 -2.35 -6.20 -1.77
C GLY A 198 -2.36 -4.80 -1.22
#